data_AF-A0AAV7NZJ7-F1
#
_entry.id   AF-A0AAV7NZJ7-F1
#
_cell.length_a   1.000
_cell.length_b   1.000
_cell.length_c   1.000
_cell.angle_alpha   90.00
_cell.angle_beta   90.00
_cell.angle_gamma   90.00
#
_symmetry.space_group_name_H-M   'P 1'
#
loop_
_entity.id
_entity.type
_entity.pdbx_description
1 polymer ?
#
loop_
_entity_poly.entity_id
_entity_poly.type
_entity_poly.pdbx_seq_one_letter_code
_entity_poly.pdbx_strand_id
1 'polypeptide(L)'
;MDSVLIGVGYCSDVTCLCRMDSVLLGVGDCSDATCLCRMNSVLIGVGYCSDVTCLCRMDSVLIGVGYCSDVTCLCRMDSVLIGVGYCRDVTCLCRMDSVLIGDGYCRDVTCLCRMDSVLIGVGY
;
A
#
# COMPACT_ATOMS: atom_id res chain seq x y z
N MET A 1 -4.63 -16.02 -15.98
CA MET A 1 -4.31 -14.99 -14.99
C MET A 1 -4.51 -13.67 -15.68
N ASP A 2 -5.64 -13.03 -15.38
CA ASP A 2 -5.94 -11.71 -15.91
C ASP A 2 -5.20 -10.68 -15.07
N SER A 3 -4.28 -9.95 -15.71
CA SER A 3 -3.53 -8.86 -15.09
C SER A 3 -3.87 -7.54 -15.77
N VAL A 4 -4.00 -6.50 -14.97
CA VAL A 4 -4.22 -5.14 -15.45
C VAL A 4 -3.13 -4.21 -14.95
N LEU A 5 -2.62 -3.37 -15.87
CA LEU A 5 -1.72 -2.28 -15.57
C LEU A 5 -2.49 -0.96 -15.71
N ILE A 6 -2.49 -0.16 -14.65
CA ILE A 6 -3.08 1.19 -14.64
C ILE A 6 -1.98 2.17 -14.27
N GLY A 7 -1.72 3.13 -15.16
CA GLY A 7 -0.80 4.23 -14.91
C GLY A 7 -1.55 5.56 -14.92
N VAL A 8 -1.46 6.31 -13.83
CA VAL A 8 -2.01 7.67 -13.74
C VAL A 8 -0.86 8.65 -13.53
N GLY A 9 -0.74 9.64 -14.41
CA GLY A 9 0.35 10.63 -14.38
C GLY A 9 0.11 11.75 -13.37
N TYR A 10 -0.90 12.59 -13.61
CA TYR A 10 -1.30 13.69 -12.74
C TYR A 10 -2.81 13.64 -12.54
N CYS A 11 -3.26 13.75 -11.30
CA CYS A 11 -4.66 13.66 -10.94
C CYS A 11 -4.92 14.37 -9.62
N SER A 12 -6.12 14.90 -9.43
CA SER A 12 -6.54 15.31 -8.08
C SER A 12 -6.77 14.05 -7.25
N ASP A 13 -7.67 13.18 -7.73
CA ASP A 13 -8.08 11.98 -7.03
C ASP A 13 -8.00 10.77 -7.97
N VAL A 14 -7.51 9.64 -7.45
CA VAL A 14 -7.55 8.35 -8.13
C VAL A 14 -8.27 7.36 -7.26
N THR A 15 -9.25 6.67 -7.86
CA THR A 15 -9.86 5.49 -7.26
C THR A 15 -9.73 4.30 -8.21
N CYS A 16 -8.99 3.25 -7.84
CA CYS A 16 -9.05 1.96 -8.52
C CYS A 16 -9.94 1.01 -7.73
N LEU A 17 -10.91 0.45 -8.44
CA LEU A 17 -11.78 -0.61 -7.96
C LEU A 17 -11.55 -1.82 -8.83
N CYS A 18 -10.86 -2.81 -8.26
CA CYS A 18 -10.20 -3.82 -9.05
C CYS A 18 -10.49 -5.22 -8.46
N ARG A 19 -10.95 -6.15 -9.32
CA ARG A 19 -11.49 -7.47 -8.92
C ARG A 19 -11.09 -8.57 -9.91
N MET A 20 -9.79 -8.85 -9.97
CA MET A 20 -9.11 -9.76 -10.91
C MET A 20 -8.11 -10.65 -10.16
N ASP A 21 -7.25 -11.41 -10.84
CA ASP A 21 -6.20 -12.19 -10.16
C ASP A 21 -5.07 -11.29 -9.65
N SER A 22 -4.62 -10.35 -10.51
CA SER A 22 -3.49 -9.48 -10.24
C SER A 22 -3.66 -8.06 -10.81
N VAL A 23 -3.21 -7.04 -10.10
CA VAL A 23 -3.14 -5.65 -10.63
C VAL A 23 -1.81 -4.98 -10.30
N LEU A 24 -1.33 -4.21 -11.27
CA LEU A 24 -0.23 -3.28 -11.11
C LEU A 24 -0.78 -1.85 -11.25
N LEU A 25 -0.74 -1.08 -10.16
CA LEU A 25 -1.19 0.31 -10.13
C LEU A 25 0.01 1.23 -9.95
N GLY A 26 0.22 2.16 -10.88
CA GLY A 26 1.22 3.22 -10.79
C GLY A 26 0.55 4.58 -10.76
N VAL A 27 0.76 5.37 -9.71
CA VAL A 27 0.26 6.75 -9.59
C VAL A 27 1.46 7.68 -9.45
N GLY A 28 1.57 8.66 -10.34
CA GLY A 28 2.66 9.64 -10.38
C GLY A 28 2.50 10.73 -9.32
N ASP A 29 1.71 11.76 -9.63
CA ASP A 29 1.38 12.87 -8.74
C ASP A 29 -0.13 12.91 -8.49
N CYS A 30 -0.55 12.72 -7.23
CA CYS A 30 -1.94 12.87 -6.82
C CYS A 30 -2.13 13.70 -5.56
N SER A 31 -3.35 14.21 -5.34
CA SER A 31 -3.73 14.64 -3.99
C SER A 31 -4.09 13.40 -3.19
N ASP A 32 -5.09 12.65 -3.66
CA ASP A 32 -5.62 11.47 -2.98
C ASP A 32 -5.62 10.22 -3.87
N ALA A 33 -5.05 9.13 -3.38
CA ALA A 33 -5.08 7.82 -4.06
C ALA A 33 -5.76 6.77 -3.21
N THR A 34 -6.81 6.15 -3.76
CA THR A 34 -7.56 5.07 -3.12
C THR A 34 -7.54 3.80 -3.97
N CYS A 35 -7.05 2.67 -3.44
CA CYS A 35 -7.22 1.32 -4.02
C CYS A 35 -8.26 0.55 -3.21
N LEU A 36 -9.32 0.06 -3.86
CA LEU A 36 -10.21 -0.95 -3.31
C LEU A 36 -10.12 -2.23 -4.13
N CYS A 37 -9.44 -3.22 -3.55
CA CYS A 37 -8.83 -4.28 -4.34
C CYS A 37 -9.14 -5.65 -3.69
N ARG A 38 -9.73 -6.59 -4.46
CA ARG A 38 -10.19 -7.91 -3.97
C ARG A 38 -9.77 -9.01 -4.95
N MET A 39 -8.54 -9.49 -4.79
CA MET A 39 -7.73 -10.23 -5.77
C MET A 39 -6.76 -11.17 -5.05
N ASN A 40 -5.94 -11.96 -5.77
CA ASN A 40 -4.93 -12.79 -5.09
C ASN A 40 -3.68 -11.98 -4.76
N SER A 41 -3.24 -11.11 -5.69
CA SER A 41 -2.04 -10.29 -5.52
C SER A 41 -2.18 -8.89 -6.11
N VAL A 42 -1.48 -7.91 -5.53
CA VAL A 42 -1.40 -6.54 -6.05
C VAL A 42 -0.01 -5.96 -5.83
N LEU A 43 0.41 -5.17 -6.80
CA LEU A 43 1.53 -4.26 -6.68
C LEU A 43 1.04 -2.81 -6.88
N ILE A 44 1.20 -1.98 -5.85
CA ILE A 44 0.87 -0.55 -5.91
C ILE A 44 2.18 0.24 -5.81
N GLY A 45 2.41 1.14 -6.76
CA GLY A 45 3.47 2.14 -6.72
C GLY A 45 2.87 3.54 -6.74
N VAL A 46 3.17 4.35 -5.73
CA VAL A 46 2.77 5.76 -5.65
C VAL A 46 4.02 6.63 -5.59
N GLY A 47 4.15 7.60 -6.49
CA GLY A 47 5.29 8.51 -6.57
C GLY A 47 5.20 9.62 -5.53
N TYR A 48 4.27 10.55 -5.74
CA TYR A 48 3.94 11.66 -4.86
C TYR A 48 2.44 11.69 -4.66
N CYS A 49 1.98 11.51 -3.42
CA CYS A 49 0.59 11.83 -3.07
C CYS A 49 0.54 12.60 -1.75
N SER A 50 -0.55 13.30 -1.49
CA SER A 50 -0.79 13.78 -0.13
C SER A 50 -1.21 12.59 0.72
N ASP A 51 -2.29 11.92 0.30
CA ASP A 51 -2.88 10.82 1.06
C ASP A 51 -3.04 9.56 0.21
N VAL A 52 -2.67 8.42 0.78
CA VAL A 52 -2.83 7.10 0.15
C VAL A 52 -3.65 6.20 1.04
N THR A 53 -4.71 5.63 0.50
CA THR A 53 -5.56 4.63 1.17
C THR A 53 -5.63 3.33 0.36
N CYS A 54 -5.18 2.20 0.91
CA CYS A 54 -5.46 0.86 0.35
C CYS A 54 -6.42 0.11 1.26
N LEU A 55 -7.56 -0.30 0.70
CA LEU A 55 -8.48 -1.24 1.30
C LEU A 55 -8.47 -2.54 0.50
N CYS A 56 -7.79 -3.55 1.03
CA CYS A 56 -7.40 -4.70 0.24
C CYS A 56 -7.75 -6.03 0.94
N ARG A 57 -8.30 -7.00 0.20
CA ARG A 57 -8.70 -8.33 0.70
C ARG A 57 -8.19 -9.43 -0.24
N MET A 58 -6.98 -9.93 0.03
CA MET A 58 -6.13 -10.64 -0.93
C MET A 58 -5.17 -11.60 -0.23
N ASP A 59 -4.46 -12.49 -0.93
CA ASP A 59 -3.48 -13.35 -0.26
C ASP A 59 -2.17 -12.60 0.02
N SER A 60 -1.76 -11.74 -0.91
CA SER A 60 -0.53 -10.96 -0.80
C SER A 60 -0.64 -9.55 -1.39
N VAL A 61 0.11 -8.60 -0.84
CA VAL A 61 0.29 -7.28 -1.46
C VAL A 61 1.73 -6.79 -1.34
N LEU A 62 2.15 -6.05 -2.34
CA LEU A 62 3.34 -5.21 -2.31
C LEU A 62 2.95 -3.76 -2.55
N ILE A 63 3.27 -2.89 -1.61
CA ILE A 63 2.97 -1.45 -1.68
C ILE A 63 4.30 -0.69 -1.62
N GLY A 64 4.57 0.13 -2.62
CA GLY A 64 5.70 1.06 -2.68
C GLY A 64 5.19 2.50 -2.72
N VAL A 65 5.53 3.31 -1.73
CA VAL A 65 5.18 4.74 -1.69
C VAL A 65 6.47 5.56 -1.64
N GLY A 66 6.65 6.47 -2.60
CA GLY A 66 7.83 7.34 -2.71
C GLY A 66 7.80 8.47 -1.69
N TYR A 67 6.91 9.44 -1.90
CA TYR A 67 6.67 10.56 -1.00
C TYR A 67 5.17 10.68 -0.72
N CYS A 68 4.77 10.57 0.54
CA CYS A 68 3.42 10.92 0.98
C CYS A 68 3.40 11.73 2.26
N SER A 69 2.30 12.44 2.50
CA SER A 69 2.02 12.90 3.85
C SER A 69 1.56 11.70 4.66
N ASP A 70 0.45 11.11 4.28
CA ASP A 70 -0.21 10.09 5.09
C ASP A 70 -0.50 8.82 4.26
N VAL A 71 -0.20 7.66 4.84
CA VAL A 71 -0.48 6.36 4.24
C VAL A 71 -1.34 5.54 5.18
N THR A 72 -2.52 5.13 4.72
CA THR A 72 -3.43 4.24 5.44
C THR A 72 -3.62 2.92 4.68
N CYS A 73 -3.26 1.81 5.31
CA CYS A 73 -3.47 0.47 4.77
C CYS A 73 -4.43 -0.33 5.67
N LEU A 74 -5.57 -0.74 5.11
CA LEU A 74 -6.56 -1.60 5.77
C LEU A 74 -6.70 -2.91 5.01
N CYS A 75 -6.07 -3.96 5.54
CA CYS A 75 -5.92 -5.22 4.81
C CYS A 75 -6.37 -6.45 5.61
N ARG A 76 -6.96 -7.42 4.92
CA ARG A 76 -7.12 -8.81 5.40
C ARG A 76 -6.45 -9.72 4.39
N MET A 77 -5.27 -10.21 4.71
CA MET A 77 -4.40 -10.93 3.78
C MET A 77 -3.53 -11.94 4.51
N ASP A 78 -2.84 -12.85 3.82
CA ASP A 78 -1.91 -13.76 4.50
C ASP A 78 -0.54 -13.10 4.70
N SER A 79 -0.11 -12.28 3.73
CA SER A 79 1.19 -11.59 3.77
C SER A 79 1.15 -10.18 3.18
N VAL A 80 1.94 -9.26 3.73
CA VAL A 80 2.15 -7.92 3.18
C VAL A 80 3.63 -7.56 3.15
N LEU A 81 4.03 -6.86 2.10
CA LEU A 81 5.29 -6.12 2.04
C LEU A 81 4.98 -4.65 1.74
N ILE A 82 5.36 -3.75 2.64
CA ILE A 82 5.17 -2.31 2.48
C ILE A 82 6.55 -1.66 2.49
N GLY A 83 6.87 -0.95 1.41
CA GLY A 83 8.03 -0.09 1.27
C GLY A 83 7.59 1.37 1.23
N VAL A 84 8.02 2.17 2.19
CA VAL A 84 7.75 3.62 2.23
C VAL A 84 9.08 4.36 2.17
N GLY A 85 9.23 5.28 1.22
CA GLY A 85 10.44 6.08 1.02
C GLY A 85 10.51 7.25 2.01
N TYR A 86 9.56 8.17 1.89
CA TYR A 86 9.39 9.32 2.78
C TYR A 86 7.91 9.50 3.11
N CYS A 87 7.54 9.37 4.37
CA CYS A 87 6.20 9.73 4.83
C CYS A 87 6.21 10.53 6.13
N ARG A 88 5.16 11.31 6.34
CA ARG A 88 4.92 11.87 7.67
C ARG A 88 4.36 10.77 8.55
N ASP A 89 3.20 10.23 8.18
CA ASP A 89 2.45 9.29 9.00
C ASP A 89 2.08 8.02 8.22
N VAL A 90 2.33 6.85 8.82
CA VAL A 90 1.91 5.56 8.25
C VAL A 90 1.03 4.83 9.25
N THR A 91 -0.19 4.49 8.84
CA THR A 91 -1.14 3.68 9.62
C THR A 91 -1.45 2.38 8.90
N CYS A 92 -1.11 1.25 9.52
CA CYS A 92 -1.44 -0.08 9.01
C CYS A 92 -2.39 -0.80 9.97
N LEU A 93 -3.56 -1.20 9.50
CA LEU A 93 -4.54 -1.97 10.26
C LEU A 93 -4.83 -3.29 9.53
N CYS A 94 -4.19 -4.37 9.98
CA CYS A 94 -4.16 -5.61 9.23
C CYS A 94 -4.52 -6.86 10.05
N ARG A 95 -5.14 -7.85 9.42
CA ARG A 95 -5.24 -9.22 9.94
C ARG A 95 -4.53 -10.13 8.96
N MET A 96 -3.34 -10.61 9.32
CA MET A 96 -2.45 -11.34 8.42
C MET A 96 -1.54 -12.29 9.17
N ASP A 97 -0.88 -13.23 8.51
CA ASP A 97 0.05 -14.15 9.18
C ASP A 97 1.45 -13.55 9.28
N SER A 98 1.83 -12.68 8.32
CA SER A 98 3.14 -12.04 8.26
C SER A 98 3.11 -10.61 7.71
N VAL A 99 3.95 -9.73 8.26
CA VAL A 99 4.20 -8.37 7.74
C VAL A 99 5.71 -8.13 7.59
N LEU A 100 6.08 -7.47 6.49
CA LEU A 100 7.37 -6.81 6.37
C LEU A 100 7.15 -5.34 6.00
N ILE A 101 7.64 -4.45 6.85
CA ILE A 101 7.62 -3.01 6.61
C ILE A 101 9.06 -2.56 6.48
N GLY A 102 9.42 -2.04 5.31
CA GLY A 102 10.66 -1.34 5.03
C GLY A 102 10.37 0.15 4.94
N ASP A 103 10.98 0.92 5.84
CA ASP A 103 10.85 2.37 5.84
C ASP A 103 12.21 3.03 5.57
N GLY A 104 12.23 4.03 4.67
CA GLY A 104 13.39 4.86 4.42
C GLY A 104 13.45 6.06 5.37
N TYR A 105 12.32 6.75 5.58
CA TYR A 105 12.18 7.94 6.44
C TYR A 105 10.68 8.23 6.73
N CYS A 106 10.10 7.61 7.76
CA CYS A 106 8.81 8.00 8.35
C CYS A 106 9.00 8.76 9.66
N ARG A 107 8.17 9.78 9.89
CA ARG A 107 8.14 10.46 11.20
C ARG A 107 7.38 9.62 12.22
N ASP A 108 6.20 9.13 11.87
CA ASP A 108 5.36 8.34 12.76
C ASP A 108 4.80 7.10 12.04
N VAL A 109 4.91 5.94 12.69
CA VAL A 109 4.41 4.66 12.18
C VAL A 109 3.54 3.98 13.22
N THR A 110 2.28 3.76 12.88
CA THR A 110 1.30 3.04 13.70
C THR A 110 0.88 1.75 13.01
N CYS A 111 1.14 0.61 13.63
CA CYS A 111 0.75 -0.70 13.11
C CYS A 111 -0.13 -1.44 14.12
N LEU A 112 -1.40 -1.66 13.78
CA LEU A 112 -2.31 -2.48 14.55
C LEU A 112 -2.64 -3.75 13.78
N CYS A 113 -1.92 -4.82 14.11
CA CYS A 113 -2.03 -6.06 13.37
C CYS A 113 -2.36 -7.25 14.29
N ARG A 114 -3.24 -8.16 13.85
CA ARG A 114 -3.40 -9.49 14.47
C ARG A 114 -2.70 -10.51 13.59
N MET A 115 -1.52 -10.94 14.02
CA MET A 115 -0.61 -11.76 13.22
C MET A 115 0.18 -12.74 14.06
N ASP A 116 0.65 -13.81 13.40
CA ASP A 116 1.54 -14.80 13.99
C ASP A 116 3.01 -14.35 13.99
N SER A 117 3.43 -13.48 13.06
CA SER A 117 4.80 -12.98 12.99
C SER A 117 4.94 -11.55 12.42
N VAL A 118 5.92 -10.79 12.93
CA VAL A 118 6.19 -9.39 12.54
C VAL A 118 7.68 -9.17 12.31
N LEU A 119 8.04 -8.56 11.18
CA LEU A 119 9.38 -8.03 10.93
C LEU A 119 9.30 -6.56 10.49
N ILE A 120 9.88 -5.67 11.29
CA ILE A 120 9.96 -4.24 10.99
C ILE A 120 11.43 -3.92 10.69
N GLY A 121 11.71 -3.45 9.47
CA GLY A 121 13.01 -3.00 9.03
C GLY A 121 13.00 -1.50 8.84
N VAL A 122 13.73 -0.76 9.68
CA VAL A 122 13.96 0.67 9.49
C VAL A 122 15.29 0.81 8.76
N GLY A 123 15.27 1.28 7.51
CA GLY A 123 16.46 1.67 6.77
C GLY A 123 16.93 3.03 7.29
N TYR A 124 18.20 3.13 7.68
CA TYR A 124 18.84 4.39 8.05
C TYR A 124 19.53 5.01 6.83
#